data_AF-Q3AQV1-F1
#
_entry.id   AF-Q3AQV1-F1
#
_cell.length_a   1.000
_cell.length_b   1.000
_cell.length_c   1.000
_cell.angle_alpha   90.00
_cell.angle_beta   90.00
_cell.angle_gamma   90.00
#
_symmetry.space_group_name_H-M   'P 1'
#
loop_
_entity.id
_entity.type
_entity.pdbx_description
1 polymer ?
#
loop_
_entity_poly.entity_id
_entity_poly.type
_entity_poly.pdbx_seq_one_letter_code
_entity_poly.pdbx_strand_id
1 'polypeptide(L)' 'MFNTIDIDRNKLTIMGVKFSDLQTLESTANAIGSNMFEGYKPTPKGIEIIRDYVIGKITLTELIKLAKEKAYI' A
#
# COMPACT_ATOMS: atom_id res chain seq x y z
N MET A 1 -3.08 -20.37 -4.69
CA MET A 1 -2.13 -20.02 -3.61
C MET A 1 -2.20 -18.52 -3.42
N PHE A 2 -2.46 -18.05 -2.20
CA PHE A 2 -2.33 -16.62 -1.88
C PHE A 2 -0.84 -16.30 -1.75
N ASN A 3 -0.37 -15.23 -2.39
CA ASN A 3 0.98 -14.72 -2.15
C ASN A 3 0.96 -14.02 -0.80
N THR A 4 1.82 -14.41 0.13
CA THR A 4 1.97 -13.68 1.38
C THR A 4 2.80 -12.42 1.14
N ILE A 5 2.47 -11.35 1.86
CA ILE A 5 3.29 -10.14 1.91
C ILE A 5 3.82 -9.95 3.33
N ASP A 6 5.00 -9.35 3.44
CA ASP A 6 5.61 -9.05 4.73
C ASP A 6 4.89 -7.89 5.43
N ILE A 7 4.42 -8.13 6.65
CA ILE A 7 3.78 -7.12 7.51
C ILE A 7 4.37 -7.25 8.92
N ASP A 8 5.06 -6.21 9.38
CA ASP A 8 5.64 -6.14 10.72
C ASP A 8 4.90 -5.05 11.52
N ARG A 9 4.04 -5.48 12.45
CA ARG A 9 3.26 -4.58 13.32
C ARG A 9 4.12 -3.91 14.38
N ASN A 10 5.25 -4.50 14.76
CA ASN A 10 6.16 -3.91 15.75
C ASN A 10 6.98 -2.77 15.13
N LYS A 11 7.39 -2.94 13.86
CA LYS A 11 8.12 -1.91 13.10
C LYS A 11 7.21 -0.97 12.31
N LEU A 12 5.91 -1.26 12.29
CA LEU A 12 4.90 -0.57 11.50
C LEU A 12 5.26 -0.54 10.01
N THR A 13 5.52 -1.71 9.41
CA THR A 13 5.88 -1.81 7.99
C THR A 13 5.03 -2.80 7.20
N ILE A 14 4.75 -2.48 5.94
CA ILE A 14 4.24 -3.42 4.91
C ILE A 14 5.26 -3.45 3.78
N MET A 15 5.85 -4.61 3.48
CA MET A 15 6.91 -4.78 2.47
C MET A 15 8.06 -3.76 2.62
N GLY A 16 8.46 -3.48 3.87
CA GLY A 16 9.50 -2.48 4.21
C GLY A 16 9.04 -1.02 4.18
N VAL A 17 7.82 -0.71 3.71
CA VAL A 17 7.26 0.65 3.74
C VAL A 17 6.76 0.97 5.13
N LYS A 18 7.29 2.03 5.73
CA LYS A 18 6.95 2.46 7.10
C LYS A 18 5.64 3.26 7.18
N PHE A 19 4.87 3.02 8.23
CA PHE A 19 3.64 3.71 8.59
C PHE A 19 3.83 4.51 9.89
N SER A 20 3.03 5.57 10.05
CA SER A 20 3.04 6.43 11.24
C SER A 20 2.45 5.76 12.48
N ASP A 21 1.45 4.91 12.26
CA ASP A 21 0.62 4.31 13.30
C ASP A 21 0.02 2.98 12.85
N LEU A 22 -0.42 2.20 13.83
CA LEU A 22 -0.99 0.87 13.60
C LEU A 22 -2.32 0.93 12.84
N GLN A 23 -3.13 1.96 13.06
CA GLN A 23 -4.44 2.11 12.42
C GLN A 23 -4.32 2.27 10.90
N THR A 24 -3.39 3.11 10.46
CA THR A 24 -3.10 3.35 9.04
C THR A 24 -2.48 2.11 8.41
N LEU A 25 -1.60 1.40 9.13
CA LEU A 25 -1.04 0.13 8.66
C LEU A 25 -2.13 -0.93 8.46
N GLU A 26 -2.98 -1.15 9.46
CA GLU A 26 -4.01 -2.20 9.41
C GLU A 26 -5.08 -1.92 8.37
N SER A 27 -5.53 -0.66 8.26
CA SER A 27 -6.49 -0.26 7.23
C SER A 27 -5.93 -0.43 5.82
N THR A 28 -4.67 -0.05 5.60
CA THR A 28 -3.97 -0.22 4.32
C THR A 28 -3.77 -1.71 4.01
N ALA A 29 -3.31 -2.52 4.97
CA ALA A 29 -3.14 -3.95 4.82
C ALA A 29 -4.44 -4.68 4.46
N ASN A 30 -5.56 -4.31 5.09
CA ASN A 30 -6.87 -4.89 4.79
C ASN A 30 -7.32 -4.58 3.35
N ALA A 31 -7.16 -3.32 2.91
CA ALA A 31 -7.49 -2.92 1.55
C ALA A 31 -6.64 -3.66 0.51
N ILE A 32 -5.33 -3.77 0.74
CA ILE A 32 -4.41 -4.54 -0.11
C ILE A 32 -4.81 -6.01 -0.14
N GLY A 33 -5.07 -6.61 1.03
CA GLY A 33 -5.48 -8.00 1.15
C GLY A 33 -6.74 -8.32 0.34
N SER A 34 -7.77 -7.46 0.40
CA SER A 34 -8.98 -7.61 -0.41
C SER A 34 -8.66 -7.63 -1.91
N ASN A 35 -7.84 -6.70 -2.39
CA ASN A 35 -7.45 -6.63 -3.80
C ASN A 35 -6.55 -7.81 -4.22
N MET A 36 -5.75 -8.36 -3.30
CA MET A 36 -4.93 -9.54 -3.58
C MET A 36 -5.77 -10.79 -3.87
N PHE A 37 -6.97 -10.91 -3.29
CA PHE A 37 -7.93 -11.97 -3.65
C PHE A 37 -8.44 -11.84 -5.10
N GLU A 38 -8.37 -10.63 -5.67
CA GLU A 38 -8.74 -10.34 -7.06
C GLU A 38 -7.53 -10.40 -8.02
N GLY A 39 -6.36 -10.81 -7.53
CA GLY A 39 -5.14 -10.96 -8.31
C GLY A 39 -4.21 -9.75 -8.33
N TYR A 40 -4.48 -8.72 -7.52
CA TYR A 40 -3.53 -7.63 -7.32
C TYR A 40 -2.23 -8.14 -6.69
N LYS A 41 -1.10 -7.70 -7.24
CA LYS A 41 0.24 -8.01 -6.72
C LYS A 41 0.89 -6.70 -6.27
N PRO A 42 0.92 -6.41 -4.96
CA PRO A 42 1.53 -5.18 -4.46
C PRO A 42 3.05 -5.21 -4.68
N THR A 43 3.60 -4.01 -4.82
CA THR A 43 5.04 -3.72 -4.81
C THR A 43 5.34 -2.76 -3.67
N PRO A 44 6.57 -2.69 -3.15
CA PRO A 44 6.93 -1.70 -2.14
C PRO A 44 6.60 -0.27 -2.58
N LYS A 45 6.83 0.07 -3.87
CA LYS A 45 6.51 1.39 -4.39
C LYS A 45 5.01 1.65 -4.47
N GLY A 46 4.21 0.65 -4.85
CA GLY A 46 2.76 0.73 -4.82
C GLY A 46 2.23 0.94 -3.40
N ILE A 47 2.78 0.25 -2.41
CA ILE A 47 2.42 0.44 -1.00
C ILE A 47 2.74 1.86 -0.53
N GLU A 48 3.90 2.40 -0.92
CA GLU A 48 4.28 3.78 -0.60
C GLU A 48 3.26 4.79 -1.16
N ILE A 49 2.86 4.62 -2.42
CA ILE A 49 1.88 5.49 -3.09
C ILE A 49 0.51 5.39 -2.43
N ILE A 50 0.05 4.17 -2.11
CA ILE A 50 -1.24 3.96 -1.42
C ILE A 50 -1.22 4.61 -0.04
N ARG A 51 -0.15 4.38 0.74
CA ARG A 51 0.02 5.01 2.07
C ARG A 51 -0.04 6.53 1.96
N ASP A 52 0.73 7.11 1.03
CA ASP A 52 0.81 8.56 0.85
C ASP A 52 -0.55 9.15 0.47
N TYR A 53 -1.36 8.42 -0.31
CA TYR A 53 -2.74 8.82 -0.59
C TYR A 53 -3.65 8.72 0.64
N VAL A 54 -3.59 7.62 1.39
CA VAL A 54 -4.40 7.39 2.60
C VAL A 54 -4.17 8.46 3.66
N ILE A 55 -2.91 8.90 3.85
CA ILE A 55 -2.58 9.95 4.82
C ILE A 55 -2.76 11.38 4.28
N GLY A 56 -3.25 11.54 3.04
CA GLY A 56 -3.48 12.84 2.42
C GLY A 56 -2.21 13.57 1.98
N LYS A 57 -1.07 12.89 1.87
CA LYS A 57 0.19 13.44 1.36
C LYS A 57 0.16 13.65 -0.16
N ILE A 58 -0.57 12.80 -0.88
CA ILE A 58 -0.89 13.00 -2.30
C ILE A 58 -2.41 13.01 -2.50
N THR A 59 -2.85 13.79 -3.47
CA THR A 59 -4.25 13.91 -3.88
C THR A 59 -4.68 12.73 -4.75
N LEU A 60 -6.00 12.57 -4.93
CA LEU A 60 -6.56 11.58 -5.86
C LEU A 60 -6.06 11.81 -7.31
N THR A 61 -5.91 13.07 -7.73
CA THR A 61 -5.41 13.40 -9.08
C THR A 61 -3.97 12.93 -9.26
N GLU A 62 -3.12 13.09 -8.25
CA GLU A 62 -1.73 12.62 -8.27
C GLU A 62 -1.67 11.09 -8.24
N LEU A 63 -2.49 10.43 -7.42
CA LEU A 63 -2.63 8.97 -7.42
C LEU A 63 -2.99 8.45 -8.82
N ILE A 64 -3.99 9.05 -9.47
CA ILE A 64 -4.41 8.68 -10.83
C ILE A 64 -3.26 8.87 -11.83
N LYS A 65 -2.51 9.97 -11.71
CA LYS A 65 -1.35 10.23 -12.57
C LYS A 65 -0.28 9.15 -12.40
N LEU A 66 0.12 8.85 -11.17
CA LEU A 66 1.12 7.81 -10.85
C LEU A 66 0.68 6.43 -11.34
N ALA A 67 -0.61 6.11 -11.23
CA ALA A 67 -1.18 4.87 -11.74
C ALA A 67 -1.11 4.79 -13.27
N LYS A 68 -1.45 5.87 -13.99
CA LYS A 68 -1.34 5.94 -15.46
C LYS A 68 0.11 5.79 -15.94
N GLU A 69 1.05 6.38 -15.22
CA GLU A 69 2.48 6.33 -15.50
C GLU A 69 3.12 4.99 -15.10
N LYS A 70 2.37 4.10 -14.42
CA LYS A 70 2.87 2.85 -13.85
C LYS A 70 4.07 3.06 -12.92
N ALA A 71 4.10 4.19 -12.20
CA ALA A 71 5.18 4.56 -11.27
C ALA A 71 5.25 3.66 -10.01
N TYR A 72 4.39 2.65 -9.93
CA TYR A 72 4.34 1.65 -8.87
C TYR A 72 5.13 0.37 -9.21
N ILE A 73 5.67 0.22 -10.43
CA ILE A 73 6.42 -0.98 -10.85
C ILE A 73 7.87 -0.89 -10.36
#